data_AF-A0A553P0G6-F1
#
_entry.id   AF-A0A553P0G6-F1
#
_cell.length_a   1.000
_cell.length_b   1.000
_cell.length_c   1.000
_cell.angle_alpha   90.00
_cell.angle_beta   90.00
_cell.angle_gamma   90.00
#
_symmetry.space_group_name_H-M   'P 1'
#
loop_
_entity.id
_entity.type
_entity.pdbx_description
1 polymer ?
#
loop_
_entity_poly.entity_id
_entity_poly.type
_entity_poly.pdbx_seq_one_letter_code
_entity_poly.pdbx_strand_id
1 'polypeptide(L)'
;AIFLPPSKIESFYDLFWFVGVNDFILKFVSVIFKVGLLLLPNTAVPYQKRGKYFLFIERTSQIHRELAPIHIWLLFLLNGYERIPGKVLGVIMVAVYMVAKGKLLLKSARCWKQAIHKILQSKSYGKNPNPDEIKASGGSCPICYEDYRLPTLLHCKHIFCEECLATWFDREKTCPLCRAQVTEDPEWRDGSTSHFVQLF
;
A
#
# COMPACT_ATOMS: atom_id res chain seq x y z
N ALA A 1 -6.94 29.89 0.61
CA ALA A 1 -7.15 28.93 -0.50
C ALA A 1 -5.83 28.20 -0.80
N ILE A 2 -5.49 27.16 -0.02
CA ILE A 2 -4.22 26.42 -0.17
C ILE A 2 -4.34 25.32 -1.25
N PHE A 3 -5.56 25.02 -1.69
CA PHE A 3 -5.87 23.95 -2.65
C PHE A 3 -6.32 24.43 -4.04
N LEU A 4 -6.41 25.75 -4.27
CA LEU A 4 -6.71 26.25 -5.61
C LEU A 4 -5.40 26.39 -6.38
N PRO A 5 -5.21 25.67 -7.50
CA PRO A 5 -4.03 25.84 -8.32
C PRO A 5 -3.97 27.29 -8.83
N PRO A 6 -2.80 27.95 -8.78
CA PRO A 6 -2.67 29.29 -9.32
C PRO A 6 -2.97 29.27 -10.82
N SER A 7 -3.65 30.31 -11.32
CA SER A 7 -4.02 30.43 -12.73
C SER A 7 -2.81 30.52 -13.67
N LYS A 8 -1.65 30.95 -13.15
CA LYS A 8 -0.38 31.03 -13.87
C LYS A 8 0.79 30.71 -12.92
N ILE A 9 1.84 30.10 -13.45
CA ILE A 9 3.10 29.81 -12.75
C ILE A 9 4.19 30.57 -13.49
N GLU A 10 4.75 31.61 -12.88
CA GLU A 10 5.61 32.57 -13.58
C GLU A 10 7.10 32.20 -13.53
N SER A 11 7.50 31.48 -12.48
CA SER A 11 8.87 31.08 -12.19
C SER A 11 9.02 29.57 -12.03
N PHE A 12 10.20 29.06 -12.39
CA PHE A 12 10.61 27.69 -12.10
C PHE A 12 10.67 27.43 -10.59
N TYR A 13 11.00 28.43 -9.77
CA TYR A 13 11.02 28.29 -8.31
C TYR A 13 9.60 28.08 -7.75
N ASP A 14 8.60 28.78 -8.29
CA ASP A 14 7.20 28.63 -7.88
C ASP A 14 6.70 27.22 -8.22
N LEU A 15 7.05 26.69 -9.39
CA LEU A 15 6.74 25.32 -9.80
C LEU A 15 7.25 24.30 -8.76
N PHE A 16 8.54 24.38 -8.41
CA PHE A 16 9.14 23.46 -7.43
C PHE A 16 8.53 23.62 -6.05
N TRP A 17 8.23 24.86 -5.64
CA TRP A 17 7.56 25.13 -4.37
C TRP A 17 6.17 24.49 -4.32
N PHE A 18 5.33 24.72 -5.34
CA PHE A 18 3.98 24.16 -5.37
C PHE A 18 3.98 22.64 -5.44
N VAL A 19 4.84 22.03 -6.27
CA VAL A 19 4.98 20.57 -6.34
C VAL A 19 5.47 20.00 -5.00
N GLY A 20 6.49 20.63 -4.40
CA GLY A 20 7.06 20.19 -3.12
C GLY A 20 6.08 20.29 -1.95
N VAL A 21 5.34 21.41 -1.84
CA VAL A 21 4.33 21.60 -0.79
C VAL A 21 3.19 20.60 -0.95
N ASN A 22 2.68 20.37 -2.17
CA ASN A 22 1.62 19.38 -2.40
C ASN A 22 2.09 17.95 -2.08
N ASP A 23 3.31 17.56 -2.46
CA ASP A 23 3.89 16.25 -2.10
C ASP A 23 4.01 16.09 -0.58
N PHE A 24 4.46 17.12 0.12
CA PHE A 24 4.57 17.12 1.58
C PHE A 24 3.21 16.99 2.27
N ILE A 25 2.20 17.74 1.82
CA ILE A 25 0.83 17.66 2.36
C ILE A 25 0.28 16.25 2.16
N LEU A 26 0.41 15.66 0.97
CA LEU A 26 -0.08 14.31 0.68
C LEU A 26 0.62 13.24 1.53
N LYS A 27 1.94 13.37 1.75
CA LYS A 27 2.68 12.51 2.69
C LYS A 27 2.11 12.64 4.10
N PHE A 28 1.94 13.86 4.60
CA PHE A 28 1.44 14.11 5.95
C PHE A 28 0.04 13.52 6.15
N VAL A 29 -0.85 13.73 5.18
CA VAL A 29 -2.19 13.13 5.17
C VAL A 29 -2.11 11.60 5.23
N SER A 30 -1.24 10.97 4.44
CA SER A 30 -1.08 9.51 4.46
C SER A 30 -0.56 8.97 5.80
N VAL A 31 0.34 9.71 6.47
CA VAL A 31 0.82 9.37 7.81
C VAL A 31 -0.30 9.49 8.84
N ILE A 32 -1.12 10.55 8.78
CA ILE A 32 -2.30 10.69 9.64
C ILE A 32 -3.23 9.49 9.49
N PHE A 33 -3.53 9.06 8.26
CA PHE A 33 -4.36 7.87 8.04
C PHE A 33 -3.75 6.59 8.62
N LYS A 34 -2.42 6.39 8.48
CA LYS A 34 -1.72 5.25 9.08
C LYS A 34 -1.80 5.28 10.62
N VAL A 35 -1.57 6.43 11.23
CA VAL A 35 -1.68 6.62 12.69
C VAL A 35 -3.11 6.40 13.16
N GLY A 36 -4.11 6.95 12.45
CA GLY A 36 -5.52 6.71 12.74
C GLY A 36 -5.88 5.22 12.73
N LEU A 37 -5.37 4.44 11.77
CA LEU A 37 -5.56 3.00 11.72
C LEU A 37 -4.92 2.27 12.92
N LEU A 38 -3.76 2.74 13.41
CA LEU A 38 -3.10 2.17 14.58
C LEU A 38 -3.90 2.39 15.88
N LEU A 39 -4.58 3.53 15.99
CA LEU A 39 -5.42 3.89 17.14
C LEU A 39 -6.76 3.13 17.18
N LEU A 40 -7.17 2.50 16.08
CA LEU A 40 -8.40 1.70 16.06
C LEU A 40 -8.29 0.48 16.98
N PRO A 41 -9.37 0.08 17.68
CA PRO A 41 -9.39 -1.12 18.50
C PRO A 41 -9.30 -2.38 17.63
N ASN A 42 -8.80 -3.47 18.21
CA ASN A 42 -8.69 -4.77 17.51
C ASN A 42 -10.05 -5.32 17.04
N THR A 43 -11.15 -4.90 17.69
CA THR A 43 -12.53 -5.24 17.28
C THR A 43 -12.89 -4.64 15.91
N ALA A 44 -12.37 -3.44 15.59
CA ALA A 44 -12.65 -2.76 14.33
C ALA A 44 -11.70 -3.24 13.23
N VAL A 45 -10.40 -3.32 13.54
CA VAL A 45 -9.37 -3.79 12.59
C VAL A 45 -8.43 -4.77 13.30
N PRO A 46 -8.58 -6.08 13.05
CA PRO A 46 -7.69 -7.10 13.60
C PRO A 46 -6.23 -6.80 13.21
N TYR A 47 -5.31 -6.96 14.16
CA TYR A 47 -3.88 -6.65 13.94
C TYR A 47 -3.31 -7.34 12.69
N GLN A 48 -3.77 -8.56 12.40
CA GLN A 48 -3.38 -9.37 11.25
C GLN A 48 -3.66 -8.70 9.90
N LYS A 49 -4.73 -7.90 9.83
CA LYS A 49 -5.15 -7.18 8.63
C LYS A 49 -4.59 -5.76 8.58
N ARG A 50 -4.02 -5.22 9.67
CA ARG A 50 -3.45 -3.85 9.69
C ARG A 50 -2.34 -3.66 8.68
N GLY A 51 -1.47 -4.68 8.56
CA GLY A 51 -0.52 -4.81 7.46
C GLY A 51 -1.24 -4.49 6.17
N LYS A 52 -2.27 -5.29 5.81
CA LYS A 52 -3.16 -5.16 4.63
C LYS A 52 -3.58 -3.73 4.24
N TYR A 53 -3.95 -2.95 5.24
CA TYR A 53 -4.38 -1.58 5.04
C TYR A 53 -3.23 -0.60 4.81
N PHE A 54 -2.03 -0.81 5.39
CA PHE A 54 -0.91 0.11 5.23
C PHE A 54 -0.37 0.24 3.78
N LEU A 55 -0.27 -0.84 3.00
CA LEU A 55 0.06 -0.89 1.53
C LEU A 55 -1.02 -0.19 0.79
N PHE A 56 -2.27 -0.44 1.16
CA PHE A 56 -3.35 0.16 0.42
C PHE A 56 -3.31 1.67 0.59
N ILE A 57 -3.13 2.15 1.82
CA ILE A 57 -2.90 3.57 2.13
C ILE A 57 -1.65 4.07 1.39
N GLU A 58 -0.53 3.33 1.44
CA GLU A 58 0.72 3.70 0.76
C GLU A 58 0.56 3.80 -0.76
N ARG A 59 0.03 2.76 -1.42
CA ARG A 59 -0.16 2.72 -2.88
C ARG A 59 -1.19 3.74 -3.34
N THR A 60 -2.22 3.99 -2.53
CA THR A 60 -3.19 5.06 -2.78
C THR A 60 -2.48 6.41 -2.69
N SER A 61 -1.68 6.65 -1.64
CA SER A 61 -0.87 7.87 -1.49
C SER A 61 0.09 8.07 -2.67
N GLN A 62 0.79 7.03 -3.11
CA GLN A 62 1.70 7.09 -4.27
C GLN A 62 0.97 7.51 -5.56
N ILE A 63 -0.22 6.98 -5.85
CA ILE A 63 -1.00 7.41 -7.03
C ILE A 63 -1.37 8.89 -6.94
N HIS A 64 -1.84 9.35 -5.78
CA HIS A 64 -2.21 10.75 -5.60
C HIS A 64 -0.99 11.69 -5.73
N ARG A 65 0.16 11.27 -5.20
CA ARG A 65 1.43 12.00 -5.31
C ARG A 65 1.99 12.03 -6.73
N GLU A 66 1.72 11.01 -7.55
CA GLU A 66 2.07 11.02 -8.98
C GLU A 66 1.15 11.91 -9.81
N LEU A 67 -0.13 12.00 -9.45
CA LEU A 67 -1.16 12.79 -10.13
C LEU A 67 -1.06 14.29 -9.81
N ALA A 68 -0.81 14.66 -8.55
CA ALA A 68 -0.75 16.05 -8.10
C ALA A 68 0.17 16.97 -8.94
N PRO A 69 1.42 16.58 -9.28
CA PRO A 69 2.30 17.43 -10.09
C PRO A 69 1.86 17.51 -11.57
N ILE A 70 1.01 16.62 -12.08
CA ILE A 70 0.61 16.58 -13.50
C ILE A 70 -0.03 17.89 -13.92
N HIS A 71 -1.03 18.35 -13.17
CA HIS A 71 -1.73 19.59 -13.49
C HIS A 71 -0.78 20.80 -13.48
N ILE A 72 0.09 20.88 -12.47
CA ILE A 72 1.01 22.00 -12.25
C ILE A 72 2.08 22.06 -13.37
N TRP A 73 2.67 20.92 -13.71
CA TRP A 73 3.63 20.82 -14.83
C TRP A 73 2.96 21.09 -16.18
N LEU A 74 1.73 20.62 -16.40
CA LEU A 74 1.00 20.93 -17.64
C LEU A 74 0.75 22.42 -17.78
N LEU A 75 0.31 23.10 -16.72
CA LEU A 75 0.16 24.56 -16.72
C LEU A 75 1.48 25.28 -17.02
N PHE A 76 2.58 24.85 -16.39
CA PHE A 76 3.90 25.44 -16.63
C PHE A 76 4.39 25.23 -18.06
N LEU A 77 4.27 24.01 -18.61
CA LEU A 77 4.72 23.67 -19.95
C LEU A 77 3.85 24.32 -21.04
N LEU A 78 2.54 24.41 -20.82
CA LEU A 78 1.60 25.05 -21.75
C LEU A 78 1.66 26.58 -21.70
N ASN A 79 1.93 27.21 -20.55
CA ASN A 79 2.11 28.66 -20.47
C ASN A 79 3.53 29.10 -20.87
N GLY A 80 4.54 28.27 -20.61
CA GLY A 80 5.91 28.48 -21.07
C GLY A 80 6.04 28.50 -22.60
N TYR A 81 5.08 27.90 -23.30
CA TYR A 81 4.93 27.97 -24.76
C TYR A 81 4.89 29.40 -25.32
N GLU A 82 4.29 30.36 -24.61
CA GLU A 82 4.24 31.76 -25.08
C GLU A 82 5.60 32.47 -24.98
N ARG A 83 6.52 31.94 -24.17
CA ARG A 83 7.81 32.59 -23.85
C ARG A 83 8.99 32.12 -24.70
N ILE A 84 8.88 30.95 -25.34
CA ILE A 84 9.98 30.31 -26.09
C ILE A 84 9.77 30.54 -27.61
N PRO A 85 10.76 31.05 -28.37
CA PRO A 85 10.67 31.16 -29.82
C PRO A 85 10.75 29.76 -30.45
N GLY A 86 9.60 29.09 -30.56
CA GLY A 86 9.53 27.71 -31.06
C GLY A 86 8.32 26.97 -30.51
N LYS A 87 7.12 27.33 -31.00
CA LYS A 87 5.83 26.72 -30.64
C LYS A 87 5.85 25.18 -30.65
N VAL A 88 6.64 24.60 -31.54
CA VAL A 88 6.80 23.14 -31.69
C VAL A 88 7.49 22.50 -30.47
N LEU A 89 8.47 23.16 -29.85
CA LEU A 89 9.23 22.61 -28.72
C LEU A 89 8.35 22.40 -27.48
N GLY A 90 7.46 23.33 -27.17
CA GLY A 90 6.53 23.21 -26.04
C GLY A 90 5.57 22.02 -26.19
N VAL A 91 5.03 21.82 -27.39
CA VAL A 91 4.17 20.67 -27.71
C VAL A 91 4.92 19.35 -27.56
N ILE A 92 6.17 19.28 -28.04
CA ILE A 92 7.02 18.09 -27.89
C ILE A 92 7.29 17.80 -26.41
N MET A 93 7.63 18.81 -25.61
CA MET A 93 7.91 18.65 -24.17
C MET A 93 6.68 18.17 -23.40
N VAL A 94 5.49 18.69 -23.70
CA VAL A 94 4.23 18.20 -23.12
C VAL A 94 3.98 16.74 -23.52
N ALA A 95 4.17 16.38 -24.79
CA ALA A 95 3.96 15.01 -25.26
C ALA A 95 4.93 14.02 -24.58
N VAL A 96 6.21 14.37 -24.48
CA VAL A 96 7.24 13.57 -23.79
C VAL A 96 6.88 13.41 -22.30
N TYR A 97 6.49 14.50 -21.64
CA TYR A 97 6.06 14.49 -20.24
C TYR A 97 4.86 13.57 -20.02
N MET A 98 3.83 13.67 -20.87
CA MET A 98 2.62 12.85 -20.78
C MET A 98 2.90 11.36 -20.99
N VAL A 99 3.77 11.01 -21.94
CA VAL A 99 4.19 9.61 -22.15
C VAL A 99 4.97 9.07 -20.95
N ALA A 100 5.90 9.86 -20.40
CA ALA A 100 6.67 9.48 -19.22
C ALA A 100 5.75 9.25 -18.00
N LYS A 101 4.87 10.22 -17.72
CA LYS A 101 3.86 10.13 -16.64
C LYS A 101 2.88 8.98 -16.84
N GLY A 102 2.39 8.78 -18.04
CA GLY A 102 1.47 7.69 -18.35
C GLY A 102 2.06 6.32 -18.00
N LYS A 103 3.33 6.09 -18.31
CA LYS A 103 4.03 4.84 -17.94
C LYS A 103 4.15 4.66 -16.42
N LEU A 104 4.46 5.73 -15.68
CA LEU A 104 4.54 5.72 -14.21
C LEU A 104 3.17 5.41 -13.60
N LEU A 105 2.13 6.14 -14.03
CA LEU A 105 0.75 5.92 -13.55
C LEU A 105 0.24 4.51 -13.85
N LEU A 106 0.53 3.95 -15.02
CA LEU A 106 0.16 2.57 -15.36
C LEU A 106 0.87 1.54 -14.47
N LYS A 107 2.12 1.79 -14.08
CA LYS A 107 2.83 0.95 -13.11
C LYS A 107 2.16 1.06 -11.73
N SER A 108 1.91 2.28 -11.26
CA SER A 108 1.32 2.54 -9.95
C SER A 108 -0.12 2.03 -9.85
N ALA A 109 -0.93 2.16 -10.91
CA ALA A 109 -2.27 1.59 -11.01
C ALA A 109 -2.27 0.05 -10.93
N ARG A 110 -1.31 -0.61 -11.60
CA ARG A 110 -1.14 -2.08 -11.49
C ARG A 110 -0.80 -2.49 -10.06
N CYS A 111 0.14 -1.81 -9.42
CA CYS A 111 0.50 -2.08 -8.02
C CYS A 111 -0.66 -1.83 -7.06
N TRP A 112 -1.46 -0.78 -7.29
CA TRP A 112 -2.65 -0.50 -6.50
C TRP A 112 -3.74 -1.56 -6.69
N LYS A 113 -3.98 -2.02 -7.92
CA LYS A 113 -4.88 -3.16 -8.20
C LYS A 113 -4.44 -4.42 -7.44
N GLN A 114 -3.14 -4.70 -7.40
CA GLN A 114 -2.58 -5.79 -6.59
C GLN A 114 -2.80 -5.57 -5.09
N ALA A 115 -2.67 -4.34 -4.59
CA ALA A 115 -2.93 -4.01 -3.19
C ALA A 115 -4.39 -4.23 -2.80
N ILE A 116 -5.34 -3.82 -3.65
CA ILE A 116 -6.77 -4.11 -3.47
C ILE A 116 -7.00 -5.61 -3.43
N HIS A 117 -6.44 -6.34 -4.41
CA HIS A 117 -6.58 -7.79 -4.44
C HIS A 117 -6.05 -8.44 -3.16
N LYS A 118 -4.93 -7.94 -2.60
CA LYS A 118 -4.37 -8.40 -1.33
C LYS A 118 -5.25 -8.08 -0.10
N ILE A 119 -6.02 -6.98 -0.11
CA ILE A 119 -7.03 -6.70 0.93
C ILE A 119 -8.20 -7.67 0.81
N LEU A 120 -8.70 -7.86 -0.42
CA LEU A 120 -9.84 -8.71 -0.70
C LEU A 120 -9.55 -10.20 -0.45
N GLN A 121 -8.29 -10.62 -0.64
CA GLN A 121 -7.85 -11.95 -0.22
C GLN A 121 -7.88 -12.05 1.31
N SER A 122 -8.80 -12.83 1.87
CA SER A 122 -8.57 -13.45 3.18
C SER A 122 -7.38 -14.39 3.01
N LYS A 123 -6.27 -14.12 3.71
CA LYS A 123 -5.17 -15.09 3.72
C LYS A 123 -5.60 -16.17 4.69
N SER A 124 -6.21 -17.23 4.17
CA SER A 124 -6.28 -18.49 4.90
C SER A 124 -4.87 -19.07 4.88
N TYR A 125 -4.19 -19.14 6.03
CA TYR A 125 -2.84 -19.71 6.14
C TYR A 125 -2.79 -21.21 5.79
N GLY A 126 -3.97 -21.81 5.61
CA GLY A 126 -4.18 -23.21 5.30
C GLY A 126 -5.58 -23.45 4.78
N LYS A 127 -6.07 -24.67 4.88
CA LYS A 127 -7.47 -25.02 4.58
C LYS A 127 -8.26 -25.20 5.88
N ASN A 128 -9.59 -25.17 5.81
CA ASN A 128 -10.42 -25.53 6.97
C ASN A 128 -10.35 -27.07 7.14
N PRO A 129 -9.95 -27.59 8.32
CA PRO A 129 -9.85 -29.02 8.55
C PRO A 129 -11.23 -29.67 8.69
N ASN A 130 -11.34 -30.91 8.25
CA ASN A 130 -12.54 -31.71 8.48
C ASN A 130 -12.66 -32.09 9.98
N PRO A 131 -13.86 -32.40 10.52
CA PRO A 131 -14.03 -32.79 11.92
C PRO A 131 -13.15 -33.97 12.34
N ASP A 132 -12.88 -34.90 11.42
CA ASP A 132 -12.00 -36.04 11.67
C ASP A 132 -10.53 -35.63 11.80
N GLU A 133 -10.07 -34.65 11.03
CA GLU A 133 -8.72 -34.09 11.14
C GLU A 133 -8.57 -33.34 12.48
N ILE A 134 -9.62 -32.63 12.93
CA ILE A 134 -9.65 -31.95 14.23
C ILE A 134 -9.55 -32.97 15.37
N LYS A 135 -10.33 -34.06 15.30
CA LYS A 135 -10.25 -35.16 16.29
C LYS A 135 -8.88 -35.83 16.31
N ALA A 136 -8.30 -36.10 15.14
CA ALA A 136 -6.98 -36.71 15.03
C ALA A 136 -5.87 -35.82 15.63
N SER A 137 -6.05 -34.50 15.64
CA SER A 137 -5.11 -33.55 16.23
C SER A 137 -5.18 -33.40 17.76
N GLY A 138 -6.10 -34.12 18.43
CA GLY A 138 -6.29 -34.01 19.88
C GLY A 138 -7.27 -32.91 20.32
N GLY A 139 -8.02 -32.30 19.38
CA GLY A 139 -9.18 -31.44 19.68
C GLY A 139 -8.88 -30.05 20.25
N SER A 140 -7.64 -29.75 20.62
CA SER A 140 -7.24 -28.47 21.22
C SER A 140 -6.07 -27.84 20.48
N CYS A 141 -6.03 -26.50 20.46
CA CYS A 141 -4.96 -25.77 19.80
C CYS A 141 -3.66 -25.81 20.62
N PRO A 142 -2.52 -26.19 20.05
CA PRO A 142 -1.25 -26.32 20.78
C PRO A 142 -0.60 -24.98 21.19
N ILE A 143 -1.16 -23.84 20.77
CA ILE A 143 -0.66 -22.50 21.13
C ILE A 143 -1.43 -21.93 22.33
N CYS A 144 -2.77 -21.95 22.27
CA CYS A 144 -3.61 -21.40 23.34
C CYS A 144 -4.12 -22.46 24.32
N TYR A 145 -3.95 -23.75 24.03
CA TYR A 145 -4.43 -24.89 24.81
C TYR A 145 -5.94 -24.91 25.04
N GLU A 146 -6.70 -24.17 24.22
CA GLU A 146 -8.17 -24.15 24.21
C GLU A 146 -8.70 -24.90 22.98
N ASP A 147 -10.02 -25.14 22.96
CA ASP A 147 -10.71 -25.62 21.76
C ASP A 147 -10.47 -24.70 20.57
N TYR A 148 -10.44 -25.29 19.37
CA TYR A 148 -10.14 -24.54 18.17
C TYR A 148 -11.19 -23.47 17.84
N ARG A 149 -10.77 -22.20 17.83
CA ARG A 149 -11.52 -21.08 17.29
C ARG A 149 -11.06 -20.83 15.86
N LEU A 150 -11.94 -21.07 14.88
CA LEU A 150 -11.61 -21.00 13.44
C LEU A 150 -10.36 -21.84 13.11
N PRO A 151 -10.45 -23.19 13.19
CA PRO A 151 -9.31 -24.07 12.95
C PRO A 151 -8.77 -23.91 11.52
N THR A 152 -7.45 -23.83 11.41
CA THR A 152 -6.73 -23.73 10.14
C THR A 152 -5.69 -24.83 10.05
N LEU A 153 -5.76 -25.63 8.99
CA LEU A 153 -4.85 -26.74 8.69
C LEU A 153 -3.77 -26.31 7.70
N LEU A 154 -2.54 -26.23 8.19
CA LEU A 154 -1.37 -25.89 7.37
C LEU A 154 -0.99 -27.04 6.42
N HIS A 155 -0.17 -26.74 5.40
CA HIS A 155 0.32 -27.74 4.43
C HIS A 155 1.17 -28.83 5.08
N CYS A 156 1.82 -28.52 6.21
CA CYS A 156 2.54 -29.49 7.04
C CYS A 156 1.63 -30.35 7.94
N LYS A 157 0.31 -30.30 7.73
CA LYS A 157 -0.74 -31.07 8.42
C LYS A 157 -0.96 -30.74 9.90
N HIS A 158 -0.47 -29.59 10.38
CA HIS A 158 -0.74 -29.12 11.73
C HIS A 158 -1.92 -28.16 11.79
N ILE A 159 -2.74 -28.26 12.84
CA ILE A 159 -3.96 -27.46 13.05
C ILE A 159 -3.75 -26.48 14.20
N PHE A 160 -4.23 -25.26 14.02
CA PHE A 160 -4.17 -24.18 15.00
C PHE A 160 -5.39 -23.26 14.85
N CYS A 161 -5.68 -22.42 15.84
CA CYS A 161 -6.61 -21.30 15.65
C CYS A 161 -6.03 -20.29 14.66
N GLU A 162 -6.87 -19.69 13.82
CA GLU A 162 -6.46 -18.63 12.88
C GLU A 162 -5.76 -17.46 13.62
N GLU A 163 -6.28 -17.09 14.79
CA GLU A 163 -5.70 -16.04 15.64
C GLU A 163 -4.32 -16.37 16.19
N CYS A 164 -4.13 -17.62 16.63
CA CYS A 164 -2.85 -18.08 17.15
C CYS A 164 -1.79 -18.12 16.04
N LEU A 165 -2.16 -18.60 14.85
CA LEU A 165 -1.26 -18.63 13.69
C LEU A 165 -0.81 -17.26 13.26
N ALA A 166 -1.72 -16.30 13.17
CA ALA A 166 -1.34 -14.98 12.71
C ALA A 166 -0.45 -14.25 13.73
N THR A 167 -0.66 -14.48 15.03
CA THR A 167 0.19 -13.93 16.09
C THR A 167 1.59 -14.53 16.01
N TRP A 168 1.67 -15.83 15.73
CA TRP A 168 2.95 -16.50 15.51
C TRP A 168 3.66 -15.96 14.26
N PHE A 169 2.93 -15.84 13.15
CA PHE A 169 3.46 -15.31 11.90
C PHE A 169 3.85 -13.83 11.97
N ASP A 170 3.45 -13.07 13.00
CA ASP A 170 4.04 -11.76 13.32
C ASP A 170 5.55 -11.83 13.56
N ARG A 171 6.03 -12.94 14.11
CA ARG A 171 7.43 -13.13 14.51
C ARG A 171 8.18 -14.08 13.58
N GLU A 172 7.59 -15.24 13.28
CA GLU A 172 8.26 -16.34 12.58
C GLU A 172 7.35 -16.91 11.49
N LYS A 173 7.84 -17.09 10.24
CA LYS A 173 7.03 -17.56 9.09
C LYS A 173 6.97 -19.09 8.94
N THR A 174 7.16 -19.77 10.06
CA THR A 174 7.32 -21.23 10.13
C THR A 174 6.21 -21.83 10.96
N CYS A 175 5.89 -23.11 10.75
CA CYS A 175 4.97 -23.82 11.60
C CYS A 175 5.49 -23.88 13.04
N PRO A 176 4.69 -23.52 14.07
CA PRO A 176 5.10 -23.58 15.47
C PRO A 176 5.55 -24.97 15.93
N LEU A 177 5.01 -26.04 15.32
CA LEU A 177 5.32 -27.42 15.71
C LEU A 177 6.51 -28.02 14.96
N CYS A 178 6.56 -27.86 13.63
CA CYS A 178 7.56 -28.55 12.80
C CYS A 178 8.53 -27.61 12.08
N ARG A 179 8.39 -26.30 12.26
CA ARG A 179 9.19 -25.25 11.61
C ARG A 179 9.17 -25.25 10.07
N ALA A 180 8.30 -26.04 9.43
CA ALA A 180 8.08 -25.98 7.99
C ALA A 180 7.66 -24.57 7.56
N GLN A 181 8.17 -24.09 6.43
CA GLN A 181 7.87 -22.76 5.92
C GLN A 181 6.43 -22.68 5.43
N VAL A 182 5.67 -21.68 5.91
CA VAL A 182 4.23 -21.56 5.66
C VAL A 182 3.89 -20.47 4.65
N THR A 183 4.75 -19.45 4.49
CA THR A 183 4.49 -18.34 3.57
C THR A 183 5.79 -17.80 3.00
N GLU A 184 5.84 -17.59 1.68
CA GLU A 184 6.85 -16.72 1.05
C GLU A 184 6.47 -15.25 1.30
N ASP A 185 7.46 -14.44 1.65
CA ASP A 185 7.34 -13.07 2.16
C ASP A 185 6.20 -12.20 1.61
N PRO A 186 5.65 -11.31 2.45
CA PRO A 186 5.25 -10.00 1.97
C PRO A 186 6.21 -8.95 2.52
N GLU A 187 7.00 -8.35 1.64
CA GLU A 187 7.91 -7.19 1.81
C GLU A 187 7.22 -5.90 2.32
N TRP A 188 6.20 -6.00 3.14
CA TRP A 188 5.24 -4.91 3.31
C TRP A 188 4.75 -4.71 4.75
N ARG A 189 5.24 -5.49 5.69
CA ARG A 189 4.75 -5.40 7.07
C ARG A 189 5.26 -4.20 7.87
N ASP A 190 6.26 -3.50 7.38
CA ASP A 190 6.93 -2.41 8.09
C ASP A 190 6.14 -1.09 8.08
N GLY A 191 5.12 -0.96 7.23
CA GLY A 191 4.34 0.28 7.11
C GLY A 191 5.18 1.47 6.63
N SER A 192 6.41 1.22 6.14
CA SER A 192 7.34 2.25 5.73
C SER A 192 6.72 3.08 4.60
N THR A 193 6.84 4.40 4.73
CA THR A 193 6.43 5.32 3.66
C THR A 193 7.63 5.47 2.74
N SER A 194 7.45 5.28 1.43
CA SER A 194 8.56 5.46 0.51
C SER A 194 9.07 6.90 0.59
N HIS A 195 10.36 7.05 0.95
CA HIS A 195 11.02 8.34 1.14
C HIS A 195 11.24 9.11 -0.17
N PHE A 196 11.01 8.47 -1.32
CA PHE A 196 11.28 9.09 -2.61
C PHE A 196 10.32 10.29 -2.85
N VAL A 197 10.90 11.48 -3.05
CA VAL A 197 10.14 12.68 -3.41
C VAL A 197 9.76 12.58 -4.89
N GLN A 198 8.47 12.71 -5.21
CA GLN A 198 8.00 12.68 -6.60
C GLN A 198 7.96 14.11 -7.12
N LEU A 199 9.14 14.62 -7.48
CA LEU A 199 9.31 15.97 -8.02
C LEU A 199 8.90 16.08 -9.49
N PHE A 200 8.95 14.96 -10.21
CA PHE A 200 8.69 14.87 -11.64
C PHE A 200 7.47 14.04 -11.95
#